data_AF-A0A844Z5F7-F1
#
_entry.id   AF-A0A844Z5F7-F1
#
_cell.length_a   1.000
_cell.length_b   1.000
_cell.length_c   1.000
_cell.angle_alpha   90.00
_cell.angle_beta   90.00
_cell.angle_gamma   90.00
#
_symmetry.space_group_name_H-M   'P 1'
#
loop_
_entity.id
_entity.type
_entity.pdbx_description
1 polymer ?
#
loop_
_entity_poly.entity_id
_entity_poly.type
_entity_poly.pdbx_seq_one_letter_code
_entity_poly.pdbx_strand_id
1 'polypeptide(L)'
;MKMRSSNEDTPMTDRVFMVEPSGWYALTMYPGYWDVPYHSPLRVDGIEWLGEQHITLEFLNLAYAAGVRDFRIECAILKAAPDFLACSPVDQSDRLYVFAKLTRAWMTANFPNVATDSLFDEAGRPDERAFLALV
;
A
#
# COMPACT_ATOMS: atom_id res chain seq x y z
N MET A 1 25.37 -23.98 -36.90
CA MET A 1 24.20 -23.10 -37.10
C MET A 1 22.94 -23.96 -37.15
N LYS A 2 22.23 -24.07 -36.02
CA LYS A 2 20.87 -24.59 -35.92
C LYS A 2 20.11 -23.59 -35.07
N MET A 3 19.30 -22.77 -35.74
CA MET A 3 18.24 -22.00 -35.10
C MET A 3 17.13 -22.97 -34.69
N ARG A 4 16.75 -22.93 -33.42
CA ARG A 4 15.42 -23.30 -32.91
C ARG A 4 15.13 -22.23 -31.85
N SER A 5 14.30 -21.27 -32.22
CA SER A 5 12.84 -21.29 -32.07
C SER A 5 12.50 -20.55 -30.79
N SER A 6 11.88 -19.40 -31.00
CA SER A 6 11.22 -18.53 -30.04
C SER A 6 10.49 -19.31 -28.95
N ASN A 7 10.88 -19.07 -27.70
CA ASN A 7 10.02 -19.33 -26.54
C ASN A 7 9.08 -18.13 -26.39
N GLU A 8 7.92 -18.22 -27.04
CA GLU A 8 6.70 -17.62 -26.50
C GLU A 8 6.13 -18.54 -25.40
N ASP A 9 5.34 -17.94 -24.51
CA ASP A 9 4.57 -18.56 -23.42
C ASP A 9 5.34 -19.03 -22.18
N THR A 10 5.85 -18.06 -21.42
CA THR A 10 5.81 -18.20 -19.96
C THR A 10 4.38 -17.84 -19.51
N PRO A 11 3.62 -18.74 -18.84
CA PRO A 11 2.33 -18.36 -18.29
C PRO A 11 2.53 -17.18 -17.34
N MET A 12 1.62 -16.19 -17.36
CA MET A 12 1.54 -15.15 -16.33
C MET A 12 1.23 -15.83 -14.99
N THR A 13 2.23 -16.43 -14.35
CA THR A 13 2.14 -16.89 -12.97
C THR A 13 1.84 -15.68 -12.10
N ASP A 14 0.62 -15.69 -11.56
CA ASP A 14 0.15 -15.02 -10.35
C ASP A 14 1.14 -14.01 -9.76
N ARG A 15 1.19 -12.80 -10.34
CA ARG A 15 1.94 -11.72 -9.73
C ARG A 15 1.28 -11.39 -8.40
N VAL A 16 1.98 -11.67 -7.32
CA VAL A 16 1.58 -11.32 -5.97
C VAL A 16 1.80 -9.82 -5.77
N PHE A 17 0.86 -9.14 -5.12
CA PHE A 17 0.98 -7.73 -4.78
C PHE A 17 2.17 -7.50 -3.86
N MET A 18 2.98 -6.50 -4.19
CA MET A 18 4.08 -6.04 -3.36
C MET A 18 3.98 -4.53 -3.18
N VAL A 19 4.34 -4.09 -1.98
CA VAL A 19 4.63 -2.68 -1.74
C VAL A 19 6.07 -2.41 -2.18
N GLU A 20 6.30 -1.22 -2.71
CA GLU A 20 7.57 -0.77 -3.28
C GLU A 20 7.90 0.62 -2.72
N PRO A 21 9.19 0.96 -2.53
CA PRO A 21 9.59 2.30 -2.12
C PRO A 21 9.09 3.37 -3.10
N SER A 22 8.76 4.55 -2.57
CA SER A 22 8.10 5.66 -3.26
C SER A 22 6.71 5.36 -3.83
N GLY A 23 6.13 4.20 -3.51
CA GLY A 23 4.78 3.82 -3.95
C GLY A 23 3.68 4.38 -3.05
N TRP A 24 2.56 4.76 -3.65
CA TRP A 24 1.34 5.18 -2.95
C TRP A 24 0.34 4.04 -2.83
N TYR A 25 -0.15 3.81 -1.62
CA TYR A 25 -0.99 2.66 -1.27
C TYR A 25 -2.19 3.06 -0.43
N ALA A 26 -3.25 2.27 -0.57
CA ALA A 26 -4.38 2.29 0.34
C ALA A 26 -4.05 1.42 1.54
N LEU A 27 -4.08 1.99 2.74
CA LEU A 27 -4.03 1.25 4.00
C LEU A 27 -5.43 1.11 4.58
N THR A 28 -5.75 -0.11 5.02
CA THR A 28 -6.83 -0.37 5.96
C THR A 28 -6.29 -1.09 7.19
N MET A 29 -6.60 -0.57 8.37
CA MET A 29 -6.22 -1.17 9.66
C MET A 29 -7.46 -1.71 10.39
N TYR A 30 -7.39 -2.97 10.84
CA TYR A 30 -8.44 -3.66 11.60
C TYR A 30 -7.92 -4.16 12.96
N PRO A 31 -8.67 -3.98 14.06
CA PRO A 31 -9.62 -2.89 14.22
C PRO A 31 -8.90 -1.55 13.97
N GLY A 32 -9.65 -0.54 13.56
CA GLY A 32 -9.14 0.83 13.56
C GLY A 32 -9.38 1.50 14.91
N TYR A 33 -9.76 2.76 14.89
CA TYR A 33 -10.14 3.50 16.08
C TYR A 33 -11.63 3.37 16.35
N TRP A 34 -12.03 3.30 17.63
CA TRP A 34 -13.45 3.26 18.01
C TRP A 34 -14.24 2.13 17.33
N ASP A 35 -13.62 0.95 17.20
CA ASP A 35 -14.19 -0.26 16.58
C ASP A 35 -14.57 -0.14 15.09
N VAL A 36 -14.20 0.95 14.41
CA VAL A 36 -14.33 1.09 12.96
C VAL A 36 -12.97 0.92 12.27
N PRO A 37 -12.89 0.33 11.07
CA PRO A 37 -11.64 0.27 10.31
C PRO A 37 -11.07 1.67 10.08
N TYR A 38 -9.75 1.79 10.20
CA TYR A 38 -9.05 3.02 9.86
C TYR A 38 -8.57 2.91 8.42
N HIS A 39 -8.81 3.96 7.64
CA HIS A 39 -8.38 4.06 6.26
C HIS A 39 -7.41 5.23 6.11
N SER A 40 -6.30 5.02 5.39
CA SER A 40 -5.44 6.12 4.99
C SER A 40 -4.75 5.84 3.66
N PRO A 41 -4.57 6.86 2.80
CA PRO A 41 -3.51 6.82 1.81
C PRO A 41 -2.17 6.87 2.55
N LEU A 42 -1.20 6.12 2.07
CA LEU A 42 0.18 6.23 2.53
C LEU A 42 1.16 6.16 1.37
N ARG A 43 2.33 6.76 1.57
CA ARG A 43 3.49 6.61 0.70
C ARG A 43 4.51 5.76 1.43
N VAL A 44 4.92 4.64 0.85
CA VAL A 44 6.03 3.85 1.40
C VAL A 44 7.33 4.55 1.03
N ASP A 45 8.15 4.88 2.01
CA ASP A 45 9.43 5.55 1.80
C ASP A 45 10.59 4.55 1.80
N GLY A 46 10.46 3.47 2.59
CA GLY A 46 11.48 2.44 2.74
C GLY A 46 10.91 1.07 3.07
N ILE A 47 11.60 0.04 2.62
CA ILE A 47 11.29 -1.37 2.92
C ILE A 47 12.59 -2.07 3.27
N GLU A 48 12.61 -2.73 4.42
CA GLU A 48 13.71 -3.59 4.86
C GLU A 48 13.17 -5.01 5.09
N TRP A 49 13.74 -6.01 4.40
CA TRP A 49 13.36 -7.41 4.57
C TRP A 49 14.16 -8.04 5.71
N LEU A 50 13.47 -8.53 6.74
CA LEU A 50 14.06 -9.22 7.89
C LEU A 50 13.99 -10.76 7.75
N GLY A 51 13.37 -11.25 6.69
CA GLY A 51 13.18 -12.66 6.35
C GLY A 51 12.14 -12.81 5.24
N GLU A 52 11.73 -14.04 4.92
CA GLU A 52 10.73 -14.28 3.87
C GLU A 52 9.34 -13.72 4.19
N GLN A 53 8.99 -13.64 5.48
CA GLN A 53 7.66 -13.20 5.95
C GLN A 53 7.72 -11.99 6.88
N HIS A 54 8.86 -11.34 7.05
CA HIS A 54 9.00 -10.21 7.98
C HIS A 54 9.62 -9.02 7.26
N ILE A 55 8.96 -7.87 7.35
CA ILE A 55 9.41 -6.62 6.76
C ILE A 55 9.30 -5.48 7.76
N THR A 56 10.24 -4.54 7.68
CA THR A 56 10.05 -3.20 8.24
C THR A 56 9.61 -2.27 7.11
N LEU A 57 8.53 -1.52 7.35
CA LEU A 57 8.02 -0.49 6.46
C LEU A 57 8.23 0.89 7.08
N GLU A 58 8.83 1.79 6.32
CA GLU A 58 8.84 3.22 6.57
C GLU A 58 7.82 3.89 5.65
N PHE A 59 6.92 4.70 6.18
CA PHE A 59 5.88 5.33 5.37
C PHE A 59 5.33 6.63 5.94
N LEU A 60 4.90 7.49 5.02
CA LEU A 60 4.10 8.68 5.29
C LEU A 60 2.60 8.34 5.33
N ASN A 61 1.92 8.56 6.46
CA ASN A 61 0.49 8.32 6.66
C ASN A 61 -0.30 9.64 6.56
N LEU A 62 -1.03 9.85 5.46
CA LEU A 62 -1.65 11.15 5.18
C LEU A 62 -2.84 11.49 6.09
N ALA A 63 -3.65 10.51 6.46
CA ALA A 63 -4.87 10.76 7.24
C ALA A 63 -4.62 10.78 8.76
N TYR A 64 -3.36 10.68 9.21
CA TYR A 64 -3.07 10.66 10.63
C TYR A 64 -3.21 12.05 11.27
N ALA A 65 -4.14 12.16 12.22
CA ALA A 65 -4.57 13.43 12.79
C ALA A 65 -3.57 14.07 13.78
N ALA A 66 -2.62 13.30 14.32
CA ALA A 66 -1.75 13.77 15.41
C ALA A 66 -0.46 14.48 14.95
N GLY A 67 -0.35 14.85 13.67
CA GLY A 67 0.83 15.54 13.11
C GLY A 67 2.08 14.68 12.96
N VAL A 68 2.15 13.50 13.58
CA VAL A 68 3.14 12.46 13.29
C VAL A 68 2.71 11.69 12.06
N ARG A 69 3.45 11.79 10.97
CA ARG A 69 3.09 11.14 9.71
C ARG A 69 4.14 10.16 9.22
N ASP A 70 5.36 10.25 9.70
CA ASP A 70 6.43 9.30 9.40
C ASP A 70 6.36 8.14 10.39
N PHE A 71 6.03 6.95 9.89
CA PHE A 71 5.95 5.73 10.67
C PHE A 71 7.03 4.76 10.24
N ARG A 72 7.59 4.02 11.21
CA ARG A 72 8.39 2.83 10.97
C ARG A 72 7.73 1.68 11.72
N ILE A 73 7.25 0.66 11.01
CA ILE A 73 6.61 -0.52 11.61
C ILE A 73 7.31 -1.79 11.16
N GLU A 74 7.58 -2.69 12.09
CA GLU A 74 7.89 -4.09 11.76
C GLU A 74 6.59 -4.87 11.64
N CYS A 75 6.46 -5.70 10.62
CA CYS A 75 5.28 -6.50 10.39
C CYS A 75 5.58 -7.89 9.82
N ALA A 76 4.81 -8.87 10.27
CA ALA A 76 4.79 -10.23 9.75
C ALA A 76 3.73 -10.33 8.63
N ILE A 77 4.15 -10.71 7.43
CA ILE A 77 3.29 -10.93 6.27
C ILE A 77 2.44 -12.17 6.53
N LEU A 78 1.12 -11.98 6.57
CA LEU A 78 0.14 -13.06 6.77
C LEU A 78 -0.37 -13.61 5.45
N LYS A 79 -0.56 -12.73 4.45
CA LYS A 79 -1.03 -13.11 3.13
C LYS A 79 -0.59 -12.06 2.11
N ALA A 80 -0.16 -12.54 0.96
CA ALA A 80 0.05 -11.72 -0.21
C ALA A 80 -0.80 -12.29 -1.34
N ALA A 81 -1.69 -11.47 -1.89
CA ALA A 81 -2.62 -11.80 -2.96
C ALA A 81 -2.33 -10.90 -4.17
N PRO A 82 -2.93 -11.12 -5.36
CA PRO A 82 -2.63 -10.28 -6.53
C PRO A 82 -2.95 -8.78 -6.37
N ASP A 83 -3.85 -8.43 -5.43
CA ASP A 83 -4.41 -7.09 -5.25
C ASP A 83 -4.13 -6.47 -3.87
N PHE A 84 -3.64 -7.25 -2.91
CA PHE A 84 -3.30 -6.76 -1.57
C PHE A 84 -2.18 -7.53 -0.87
N LEU A 85 -1.57 -6.86 0.10
CA LEU A 85 -0.69 -7.43 1.11
C LEU A 85 -1.32 -7.24 2.49
N ALA A 86 -1.46 -8.32 3.24
CA ALA A 86 -1.98 -8.33 4.60
C ALA A 86 -0.86 -8.72 5.57
N CYS A 87 -0.63 -7.92 6.61
CA CYS A 87 0.38 -8.17 7.62
C CYS A 87 -0.10 -7.80 9.04
N SER A 88 0.52 -8.43 10.04
CA SER A 88 0.35 -8.10 11.45
C SER A 88 1.56 -7.29 11.90
N PRO A 89 1.40 -6.07 12.44
CA PRO A 89 2.50 -5.38 13.10
C PRO A 89 2.99 -6.18 14.31
N VAL A 90 4.31 -6.25 14.51
CA VAL A 90 4.91 -7.02 15.61
C VAL A 90 4.56 -6.41 16.97
N ASP A 91 4.65 -5.08 17.09
CA ASP A 91 4.38 -4.36 18.33
C ASP A 91 2.88 -4.13 18.60
N GLN A 92 2.01 -4.46 17.64
CA GLN A 92 0.56 -4.29 17.72
C GLN A 92 -0.13 -5.53 17.14
N SER A 93 0.14 -6.68 17.76
CA SER A 93 -0.33 -7.99 17.29
C SER A 93 -1.86 -8.15 17.30
N ASP A 94 -2.60 -7.24 17.92
CA ASP A 94 -4.06 -7.14 17.85
C ASP A 94 -4.56 -6.46 16.56
N ARG A 95 -3.65 -5.91 15.74
CA ARG A 95 -3.95 -5.19 14.51
C ARG A 95 -3.61 -6.01 13.26
N LEU A 96 -4.44 -5.83 12.24
CA LEU A 96 -4.22 -6.28 10.88
C LEU A 96 -4.12 -5.08 9.96
N TYR A 97 -3.02 -4.99 9.23
CA TYR A 97 -2.79 -3.97 8.22
C TYR A 97 -2.98 -4.60 6.84
N VAL A 98 -3.81 -3.98 6.01
CA VAL A 98 -4.05 -4.38 4.62
C VAL A 98 -3.63 -3.24 3.70
N PHE A 99 -2.61 -3.50 2.89
CA PHE A 99 -2.11 -2.61 1.85
C PHE A 99 -2.68 -3.05 0.51
N ALA A 100 -3.23 -2.12 -0.25
CA ALA A 100 -3.75 -2.37 -1.58
C ALA A 100 -3.38 -1.21 -2.53
N LYS A 101 -3.63 -1.40 -3.83
CA LYS A 101 -3.46 -0.33 -4.80
C LYS A 101 -4.33 0.87 -4.41
N LEU A 102 -3.72 2.05 -4.31
CA LEU A 102 -4.47 3.29 -4.14
C LEU A 102 -5.17 3.64 -5.45
N THR A 103 -6.50 3.81 -5.40
CA THR A 103 -7.32 4.14 -6.57
C THR A 103 -8.25 5.31 -6.28
N ARG A 104 -8.69 5.98 -7.35
CA ARG A 104 -9.73 7.03 -7.28
C ARG A 104 -11.00 6.53 -6.60
N ALA A 105 -11.42 5.30 -6.92
CA ALA A 105 -12.61 4.68 -6.33
C ALA A 105 -12.44 4.46 -4.82
N TRP A 106 -11.28 3.95 -4.39
CA TRP A 106 -10.98 3.77 -2.98
C TRP A 106 -10.94 5.11 -2.23
N MET A 107 -10.31 6.14 -2.80
CA MET A 107 -10.28 7.48 -2.22
C MET A 107 -11.68 8.08 -2.07
N THR A 108 -12.50 7.98 -3.12
CA THR A 108 -13.86 8.53 -3.13
C THR A 108 -14.75 7.85 -2.10
N ALA A 109 -14.59 6.53 -1.91
CA ALA A 109 -15.35 5.77 -0.94
C ALA A 109 -15.00 6.12 0.51
N ASN A 110 -13.71 6.33 0.82
CA ASN A 110 -13.23 6.51 2.19
C ASN A 110 -13.04 7.99 2.58
N PHE A 111 -12.90 8.89 1.61
CA PHE A 111 -12.70 10.33 1.79
C PHE A 111 -13.64 11.13 0.87
N PRO A 112 -14.97 11.02 1.05
CA PRO A 112 -15.96 11.59 0.11
C PRO A 112 -15.92 13.11 -0.02
N ASN A 113 -15.29 13.81 0.94
CA ASN A 113 -15.16 15.26 0.94
C ASN A 113 -13.86 15.75 0.29
N VAL A 114 -13.00 14.84 -0.20
CA VAL A 114 -11.76 15.18 -0.90
C VAL A 114 -12.01 15.17 -2.40
N ALA A 115 -11.61 16.25 -3.09
CA ALA A 115 -11.68 16.32 -4.55
C ALA A 115 -10.65 15.36 -5.17
N THR A 116 -11.05 14.12 -5.44
CA THR A 116 -10.13 13.06 -5.89
C THR A 116 -9.61 13.29 -7.31
N ASP A 117 -10.33 14.03 -8.15
CA ASP A 117 -9.96 14.36 -9.54
C ASP A 117 -8.60 15.02 -9.68
N SER A 118 -8.22 15.88 -8.74
CA SER A 118 -6.90 16.51 -8.73
C SER A 118 -5.79 15.67 -8.10
N LEU A 119 -6.09 14.51 -7.51
CA LEU A 119 -5.11 13.68 -6.81
C LEU A 119 -4.53 12.56 -7.68
N PHE A 120 -5.08 12.31 -8.86
CA PHE A 120 -4.62 11.24 -9.75
C PHE A 120 -4.46 11.77 -11.16
N ASP A 121 -3.46 11.27 -11.87
CA ASP A 121 -3.25 11.58 -13.28
C ASP A 121 -4.32 10.93 -14.19
N GLU A 122 -4.26 11.21 -15.48
CA GLU A 122 -5.17 10.65 -16.49
C GLU A 122 -5.14 9.11 -16.56
N ALA A 123 -4.01 8.49 -16.17
CA ALA A 123 -3.85 7.04 -16.11
C ALA A 123 -4.36 6.45 -14.78
N GLY A 124 -4.88 7.28 -13.87
CA GLY A 124 -5.37 6.87 -12.56
C GLY A 124 -4.26 6.53 -11.57
N ARG A 125 -3.04 7.00 -11.79
CA ARG A 125 -1.92 6.87 -10.85
C ARG A 125 -1.94 8.05 -9.87
N PRO A 126 -1.60 7.83 -8.58
CA PRO A 126 -1.46 8.92 -7.61
C PRO A 126 -0.50 10.01 -8.10
N ASP A 127 -0.95 11.27 -8.09
CA ASP A 127 -0.09 12.43 -8.33
C ASP A 127 0.64 12.77 -7.04
N GLU A 128 1.94 12.47 -6.99
CA GLU A 128 2.77 12.65 -5.80
C GLU A 128 2.74 14.10 -5.28
N ARG A 129 2.78 15.09 -6.19
CA ARG A 129 2.79 16.50 -5.78
C ARG A 129 1.45 16.89 -5.17
N ALA A 130 0.34 16.42 -5.75
CA ALA A 130 -0.99 16.71 -5.25
C ALA A 130 -1.24 16.05 -3.88
N PHE A 131 -0.80 14.79 -3.71
CA PHE A 131 -0.91 14.11 -2.42
C PHE A 131 -0.02 14.72 -1.34
N LEU A 132 1.22 15.09 -1.66
CA LEU A 132 2.10 15.78 -0.71
C LEU A 132 1.60 17.20 -0.36
N ALA A 133 0.80 17.84 -1.20
CA ALA A 133 0.18 19.13 -0.89
C ALA A 133 -1.00 19.03 0.10
N LEU A 134 -1.45 17.81 0.44
CA LEU A 134 -2.40 17.56 1.53
C LEU A 134 -1.73 17.56 2.91
N VAL A 135 -0.39 17.57 2.95
CA VAL A 135 0.44 17.52 4.16
C VAL A 135 0.53 18.92 4.78
#